data_AF-K5UVQ0-F1
#
_entry.id   AF-K5UVQ0-F1
#
_cell.length_a   1.000
_cell.length_b   1.000
_cell.length_c   1.000
_cell.angle_alpha   90.00
_cell.angle_beta   90.00
_cell.angle_gamma   90.00
#
_symmetry.space_group_name_H-M   'P 1'
#
loop_
_entity.id
_entity.type
_entity.pdbx_description
1 polymer ?
#
loop_
_entity_poly.entity_id
_entity_poly.type
_entity_poly.pdbx_seq_one_letter_code
_entity_poly.pdbx_strand_id
1 'polypeptide(L)'
;MLTVLIYDHRYSDHGIAEIFVPTFRADSALWVDARDVVDQLQLSPGKVDGPAKVYVMRGGWKQYFLRVEADGRTLSGLANLKVEENSVLKINVDYV
;
A
#
# COMPACT_ATOMS: atom_id res chain seq x y z
N MET A 1 1.10 -14.40 3.13
CA MET A 1 0.98 -13.32 4.13
C MET A 1 1.99 -12.24 3.75
N LEU A 2 1.57 -10.98 3.77
CA LEU A 2 2.36 -9.80 3.46
C LEU A 2 2.23 -8.84 4.64
N THR A 3 3.36 -8.35 5.15
CA THR A 3 3.39 -7.31 6.18
C THR A 3 3.43 -5.95 5.49
N VAL A 4 2.48 -5.07 5.79
CA VAL A 4 2.41 -3.71 5.27
C VAL A 4 2.86 -2.75 6.37
N LEU A 5 3.96 -2.04 6.14
CA LEU A 5 4.40 -0.96 7.01
C LEU A 5 3.82 0.36 6.49
N ILE A 6 3.06 1.03 7.33
CA ILE A 6 2.27 2.21 6.97
C ILE A 6 2.94 3.44 7.58
N TYR A 7 3.61 4.21 6.75
CA TYR A 7 4.13 5.52 7.11
C TYR A 7 3.09 6.57 6.75
N ASP A 8 2.18 6.84 7.67
CA ASP A 8 1.24 7.95 7.49
C ASP A 8 1.94 9.26 7.85
N HIS A 9 2.06 10.16 6.88
CA HIS A 9 2.66 11.49 7.05
C HIS A 9 1.61 12.55 7.36
N ARG A 10 0.32 12.20 7.30
CA ARG A 10 -0.79 13.09 7.70
C ARG A 10 -0.92 13.17 9.22
N TYR A 11 -0.38 12.18 9.91
CA TYR A 11 -0.35 12.07 11.36
C TYR A 11 1.07 11.69 11.78
N SER A 12 1.44 11.91 13.04
CA SER A 12 2.71 11.40 13.58
C SER A 12 2.58 9.94 14.04
N ASP A 13 1.73 9.16 13.36
CA ASP A 13 1.37 7.80 13.74
C ASP A 13 1.71 6.85 12.60
N HIS A 14 2.51 5.83 12.90
CA HIS A 14 2.97 4.85 11.95
C HIS A 14 2.45 3.48 12.36
N GLY A 15 1.94 2.73 11.39
CA GLY A 15 1.21 1.50 11.64
C GLY A 15 1.80 0.28 10.96
N ILE A 16 1.25 -0.87 11.32
CA ILE A 16 1.50 -2.15 10.67
C ILE A 16 0.17 -2.85 10.41
N ALA A 17 0.06 -3.49 9.26
CA ALA A 17 -1.05 -4.38 8.94
C ALA A 17 -0.51 -5.68 8.34
N GLU A 18 -1.16 -6.80 8.64
CA GLU A 18 -0.88 -8.08 8.01
C GLU A 18 -2.03 -8.46 7.10
N ILE A 19 -1.73 -8.75 5.84
CA ILE A 19 -2.74 -9.07 4.82
C ILE A 19 -2.38 -10.33 4.04
N PHE A 20 -3.40 -10.98 3.48
CA PHE A 20 -3.24 -12.16 2.64
C PHE A 20 -3.51 -11.81 1.17
N VAL A 21 -2.44 -11.65 0.40
CA VAL A 21 -2.50 -11.37 -1.04
C VAL A 21 -1.70 -12.41 -1.83
N PRO A 22 -2.11 -12.73 -3.08
CA PRO A 22 -1.28 -13.48 -4.00
C PRO A 22 0.04 -12.74 -4.26
N THR A 23 1.14 -13.49 -4.35
CA THR A 23 2.44 -12.95 -4.71
C THR A 23 2.97 -13.68 -5.94
N PHE A 24 3.76 -12.99 -6.75
CA PHE A 24 4.43 -13.59 -7.90
C PHE A 24 5.89 -13.14 -7.97
N ARG A 25 6.73 -13.95 -8.62
CA ARG A 25 8.15 -13.64 -8.79
C ARG A 25 8.44 -13.18 -10.22
N ALA A 26 9.19 -12.10 -10.34
CA ALA A 26 9.73 -11.58 -11.61
C ALA A 26 11.08 -10.92 -11.35
N ASP A 27 12.08 -11.21 -12.20
CA ASP A 27 13.46 -10.69 -12.09
C ASP A 27 14.07 -10.83 -10.69
N SER A 28 13.92 -12.02 -10.09
CA SER A 28 14.37 -12.36 -8.73
C SER A 28 13.71 -11.57 -7.58
N ALA A 29 12.77 -10.67 -7.88
CA ALA A 29 12.00 -9.93 -6.90
C ALA A 29 10.61 -10.53 -6.68
N LEU A 30 10.04 -10.30 -5.50
CA LEU A 30 8.67 -10.64 -5.16
C LEU A 30 7.77 -9.43 -5.44
N TRP A 31 6.60 -9.68 -6.01
CA TRP A 31 5.66 -8.65 -6.43
C TRP A 31 4.23 -9.01 -6.03
N VAL A 32 3.39 -7.98 -5.91
CA VAL A 32 1.95 -8.09 -5.62
C VAL A 32 1.17 -7.12 -6.51
N ASP A 33 -0.08 -7.46 -6.84
CA ASP A 33 -1.01 -6.54 -7.49
C ASP A 33 -1.51 -5.52 -6.45
N ALA A 34 -1.44 -4.23 -6.80
CA ALA A 34 -1.89 -3.16 -5.94
C ALA A 34 -3.37 -3.27 -5.56
N ARG A 35 -4.23 -3.83 -6.41
CA ARG A 35 -5.66 -4.02 -6.10
C ARG A 35 -5.86 -5.02 -4.98
N ASP A 36 -5.16 -6.16 -5.03
CA ASP A 36 -5.23 -7.16 -3.97
C ASP A 36 -4.77 -6.56 -2.63
N VAL A 37 -3.71 -5.75 -2.66
CA VAL A 37 -3.22 -5.02 -1.48
C VAL A 37 -4.28 -4.03 -0.98
N VAL A 38 -4.86 -3.22 -1.86
CA VAL A 38 -5.88 -2.23 -1.48
C VAL A 38 -7.10 -2.91 -0.87
N ASP A 39 -7.62 -3.94 -1.52
CA ASP A 39 -8.83 -4.63 -1.11
C ASP A 39 -8.64 -5.26 0.28
N GLN A 40 -7.52 -5.95 0.50
CA GLN A 40 -7.23 -6.57 1.80
C GLN A 40 -6.88 -5.54 2.88
N LEU A 41 -6.11 -4.50 2.54
CA LEU A 41 -5.73 -3.46 3.50
C LEU A 41 -6.96 -2.68 3.97
N GLN A 42 -7.88 -2.33 3.07
CA GLN A 42 -9.11 -1.59 3.40
C GLN A 42 -10.12 -2.43 4.20
N LEU A 43 -10.01 -3.76 4.18
CA LEU A 43 -10.76 -4.67 5.05
C LEU A 43 -10.10 -4.87 6.43
N SER A 44 -8.84 -4.47 6.60
CA SER A 44 -8.10 -4.65 7.85
C SER A 44 -8.35 -3.49 8.83
N PRO A 45 -8.09 -3.68 10.15
CA PRO A 45 -8.07 -2.58 11.11
C PRO A 45 -7.05 -1.48 10.78
N GLY A 46 -6.01 -1.80 10.00
CA GLY A 46 -4.99 -0.86 9.54
C GLY A 46 -5.33 -0.15 8.23
N LYS A 47 -6.62 -0.11 7.86
CA LYS A 47 -7.10 0.59 6.66
C LYS A 47 -6.68 2.06 6.64
N VAL A 48 -6.58 2.61 5.44
CA VAL A 48 -6.28 4.04 5.26
C VAL A 48 -7.60 4.82 5.27
N ASP A 49 -7.84 5.54 6.36
CA ASP A 49 -9.02 6.37 6.56
C ASP A 49 -8.81 7.83 6.14
N GLY A 50 -9.90 8.47 5.71
CA GLY A 50 -9.96 9.87 5.31
C GLY A 50 -9.24 10.16 3.98
N PRO A 51 -9.34 11.39 3.46
CA PRO A 51 -8.68 11.79 2.22
C PRO A 51 -7.17 11.48 2.27
N ALA A 52 -6.68 10.68 1.32
CA ALA A 52 -5.28 10.29 1.26
C ALA A 52 -4.78 9.98 -0.14
N LYS A 53 -3.48 10.15 -0.36
CA LYS A 53 -2.72 9.55 -1.46
C LYS A 53 -1.72 8.56 -0.91
N VAL A 54 -1.77 7.32 -1.40
CA VAL A 54 -0.92 6.22 -0.95
C VAL A 54 0.03 5.81 -2.06
N TYR A 55 1.30 5.69 -1.72
CA TYR A 55 2.35 5.33 -2.67
C TYR A 55 3.42 4.44 -2.05
N VAL A 56 4.10 3.72 -2.93
CA VAL A 56 5.39 3.09 -2.63
C VAL A 56 6.51 3.89 -3.29
N MET A 57 7.73 3.77 -2.79
CA MET A 57 8.90 4.31 -3.49
C MET A 57 9.41 3.27 -4.50
N ARG A 58 9.61 3.69 -5.75
CA ARG A 58 10.25 2.88 -6.79
C ARG A 58 11.48 3.61 -7.31
N GLY A 59 12.64 3.22 -6.78
CA GLY A 59 13.85 4.04 -6.92
C GLY A 59 13.63 5.39 -6.23
N GLY A 60 13.85 6.50 -6.94
CA GLY A 60 13.63 7.86 -6.43
C GLY A 60 12.21 8.41 -6.62
N TRP A 61 11.27 7.64 -7.15
CA TRP A 61 9.96 8.14 -7.58
C TRP A 61 8.80 7.59 -6.73
N LYS A 62 7.79 8.42 -6.49
CA LYS A 62 6.53 8.02 -5.85
C LYS A 62 5.66 7.28 -6.87
N GLN A 63 5.39 6.00 -6.62
CA GLN A 63 4.42 5.22 -7.38
C GLN A 63 3.11 5.17 -6.61
N TYR A 64 2.21 6.10 -6.92
CA TYR A 64 0.86 6.14 -6.35
C TYR A 64 0.05 4.96 -6.84
N PHE A 65 -0.68 4.30 -5.92
CA PHE A 65 -1.50 3.14 -6.26
C PHE A 65 -2.88 3.14 -5.61
N LEU A 66 -3.09 3.98 -4.59
CA LEU A 66 -4.39 4.20 -3.97
C LEU A 66 -4.59 5.69 -3.67
N ARG A 67 -5.80 6.18 -3.95
CA ARG A 67 -6.31 7.45 -3.47
C ARG A 67 -7.63 7.21 -2.74
N VAL A 68 -7.77 7.81 -1.56
CA VAL A 68 -9.02 7.83 -0.80
C VAL A 68 -9.59 9.24 -0.94
N GLU A 69 -10.81 9.37 -1.46
CA GLU A 69 -11.49 10.66 -1.61
C GLU A 69 -12.20 11.04 -0.29
N ALA A 70 -12.70 12.28 -0.23
CA ALA A 70 -13.35 12.80 0.97
C ALA A 70 -14.68 12.10 1.34
N ASP A 71 -15.34 11.48 0.36
CA ASP A 71 -16.53 10.65 0.55
C ASP A 71 -16.20 9.20 0.95
N GLY A 72 -14.92 8.88 1.15
CA GLY A 72 -14.44 7.54 1.47
C GLY A 72 -14.30 6.62 0.26
N ARG A 73 -14.62 7.08 -0.95
CA ARG A 73 -14.44 6.30 -2.17
C ARG A 73 -12.95 6.07 -2.43
N THR A 74 -12.59 4.83 -2.75
CA THR A 74 -11.22 4.47 -3.11
C THR A 74 -11.06 4.43 -4.63
N LEU A 75 -9.95 4.99 -5.09
CA LEU A 75 -9.46 4.85 -6.47
C LEU A 75 -8.16 4.07 -6.42
N SER A 76 -8.16 2.84 -6.92
CA SER A 76 -6.97 2.01 -7.06
C SER A 76 -6.52 1.94 -8.52
N GLY A 77 -5.21 1.97 -8.74
CA GLY A 77 -4.60 1.82 -10.06
C GLY A 77 -4.11 0.39 -10.31
N LEU A 78 -4.03 0.01 -11.59
CA LEU A 78 -3.31 -1.21 -11.99
C LEU A 78 -1.81 -0.97 -11.82
N ALA A 79 -1.21 -1.61 -10.81
CA ALA A 79 0.21 -1.49 -10.52
C ALA A 79 0.74 -2.76 -9.87
N ASN A 80 1.94 -3.17 -10.27
CA ASN A 80 2.71 -4.17 -9.54
C ASN A 80 3.58 -3.45 -8.52
N LEU A 81 3.46 -3.85 -7.25
CA LEU A 81 4.25 -3.31 -6.15
C LEU A 81 5.36 -4.28 -5.80
N LYS A 82 6.59 -3.76 -5.78
CA LYS A 82 7.75 -4.56 -5.39
C LYS A 82 7.69 -4.78 -3.89
N VAL A 83 7.75 -6.05 -3.49
CA VAL A 83 7.84 -6.45 -2.09
C VAL A 83 9.32 -6.48 -1.71
N GLU A 84 9.64 -5.92 -0.55
CA GLU A 84 10.97 -5.99 0.04
C GLU A 84 11.27 -7.40 0.58
N GLU A 85 12.47 -7.58 1.12
CA GLU A 85 12.84 -8.81 1.81
C GLU A 85 11.86 -9.12 2.96
N ASN A 86 11.77 -10.39 3.33
CA ASN A 86 10.87 -10.88 4.39
C ASN A 86 9.38 -10.60 4.16
N SER A 87 8.94 -10.47 2.89
CA SER A 87 7.53 -10.23 2.54
C SER A 87 6.96 -8.95 3.14
N VAL A 88 7.76 -7.88 3.13
CA VAL A 88 7.39 -6.57 3.64
C VAL A 88 7.08 -5.60 2.49
N LEU A 89 5.96 -4.88 2.58
CA LEU A 89 5.61 -3.79 1.69
C LEU A 89 5.55 -2.49 2.48
N LYS A 90 6.44 -1.54 2.15
CA LYS A 90 6.40 -0.19 2.74
C LYS A 90 5.50 0.71 1.91
N ILE A 91 4.51 1.30 2.55
CA ILE A 91 3.63 2.30 1.95
C ILE A 91 3.75 3.62 2.68
N ASN A 92 3.56 4.70 1.95
CA ASN A 92 3.53 6.05 2.48
C ASN A 92 2.16 6.65 2.21
N VAL A 93 1.63 7.40 3.17
CA VAL A 93 0.34 8.06 3.06
C VAL A 93 0.56 9.57 3.21
N ASP A 94 0.21 10.33 2.18
CA ASP A 94 0.25 11.79 2.18
C ASP A 94 -1.18 12.36 2.10
N TYR A 95 -1.32 13.66 2.40
CA TYR A 95 -2.54 14.41 2.09
C TYR A 95 -2.86 14.39 0.58
N VAL A 96 -4.14 14.53 0.25
CA VAL A 96 -4.65 14.65 -1.14
C VAL A 96 -4.23 15.99 -1.74
#